data_AF-A0A5C6B165-F1
#
_entry.id   AF-A0A5C6B165-F1
#
_cell.length_a   1.000
_cell.length_b   1.000
_cell.length_c   1.000
_cell.angle_alpha   90.00
_cell.angle_beta   90.00
_cell.angle_gamma   90.00
#
_symmetry.space_group_name_H-M   'P 1'
#
loop_
_entity.id
_entity.type
_entity.pdbx_description
1 polymer ?
#
loop_
_entity_poly.entity_id
_entity_poly.type
_entity_poly.pdbx_seq_one_letter_code
_entity_poly.pdbx_strand_id
1 'polypeptide(L)' 'MTKPQIGTQSSRRLGRPPGAPESIRNKRVVTLMTDAEFEKLMKVADEEEKSVSGLVHHIVSRYLKRRS' A
#
# COMPACT_ATOMS: atom_id res chain seq x y z
N MET A 1 -7.65 57.42 -4.90
CA MET A 1 -7.49 56.31 -3.93
C MET A 1 -7.48 55.00 -4.72
N THR A 2 -6.31 54.41 -4.88
CA THR A 2 -6.04 53.29 -5.80
C THR A 2 -6.19 51.96 -5.05
N LYS A 3 -7.01 51.03 -5.57
CA LYS A 3 -7.26 49.71 -4.96
C LYS A 3 -5.98 48.85 -4.99
N PRO A 4 -5.69 48.04 -3.94
CA PRO A 4 -4.54 47.15 -3.97
C PRO A 4 -4.80 45.96 -4.90
N GLN A 5 -3.82 45.65 -5.75
CA GLN A 5 -3.82 44.46 -6.60
C GLN A 5 -3.47 43.24 -5.74
N ILE A 6 -4.39 42.27 -5.72
CA ILE A 6 -4.19 40.98 -5.05
C ILE A 6 -3.21 40.18 -5.90
N GLY A 7 -1.98 40.04 -5.40
CA GLY A 7 -0.95 39.21 -6.01
C GLY A 7 -1.48 37.80 -6.26
N THR A 8 -1.38 37.36 -7.51
CA THR A 8 -1.71 36.01 -7.95
C THR A 8 -0.81 35.01 -7.24
N GLN A 9 -1.30 34.46 -6.12
CA GLN A 9 -0.67 33.30 -5.50
C GLN A 9 -0.65 32.16 -6.52
N SER A 10 0.53 31.83 -7.00
CA SER A 10 0.83 30.63 -7.77
C SER A 10 0.17 29.43 -7.09
N SER A 11 -0.86 28.88 -7.74
CA SER A 11 -1.54 27.67 -7.32
C SER A 11 -0.52 26.53 -7.32
N ARG A 12 0.01 26.19 -6.14
CA ARG A 12 0.78 24.95 -5.97
C ARG A 12 -0.15 23.82 -6.39
N ARG A 13 0.22 23.08 -7.43
CA ARG A 13 -0.45 21.81 -7.79
C ARG A 13 -0.34 20.88 -6.59
N LEU A 14 -1.39 20.83 -5.78
CA LEU A 14 -1.54 19.81 -4.75
C LEU A 14 -1.79 18.48 -5.48
N GLY A 15 -1.06 17.44 -5.09
CA GLY A 15 -1.29 16.09 -5.60
C GLY A 15 -2.69 15.58 -5.25
N ARG A 16 -3.05 14.39 -5.74
CA ARG A 16 -4.32 13.77 -5.38
C ARG A 16 -4.40 13.64 -3.84
N PRO A 17 -5.51 14.09 -3.22
CA PRO A 17 -5.73 13.88 -1.79
C PRO A 17 -5.59 12.39 -1.41
N PRO A 18 -5.09 12.07 -0.20
CA PRO A 18 -5.07 10.70 0.28
C PRO A 18 -6.48 10.08 0.23
N GLY A 19 -6.56 8.79 -0.10
CA GLY A 19 -7.81 8.02 0.00
C GLY A 19 -8.33 7.92 1.44
N ALA A 20 -9.52 7.34 1.61
CA ALA A 20 -10.10 7.12 2.93
C ALA A 20 -9.15 6.23 3.77
N PRO A 21 -8.90 6.53 5.06
CA PRO A 21 -7.89 5.83 5.88
C PRO A 21 -8.05 4.30 5.88
N GLU A 22 -9.29 3.83 5.96
CA GLU A 22 -9.70 2.42 5.93
C GLU A 22 -9.40 1.70 4.60
N SER A 23 -9.20 2.43 3.51
CA SER A 23 -8.92 1.88 2.18
C SER A 23 -7.44 1.89 1.80
N ILE A 24 -6.60 2.54 2.60
CA ILE A 24 -5.17 2.69 2.29
C ILE A 24 -4.37 1.57 2.98
N ARG A 25 -3.60 0.81 2.18
CA ARG A 25 -2.57 -0.08 2.72
C ARG A 25 -1.36 0.73 3.24
N ASN A 26 -1.45 1.22 4.48
CA ASN A 26 -0.38 2.00 5.12
C ASN A 26 0.28 1.32 6.33
N LYS A 27 -0.21 0.14 6.74
CA LYS A 27 0.38 -0.64 7.85
C LYS A 27 1.39 -1.65 7.32
N ARG A 28 2.48 -1.83 8.06
CA ARG A 28 3.54 -2.79 7.75
C ARG A 28 3.52 -3.91 8.79
N VAL A 29 3.67 -5.14 8.32
CA VAL A 29 3.83 -6.33 9.15
C VAL A 29 5.23 -6.88 8.87
N VAL A 30 6.00 -7.15 9.91
CA VAL A 30 7.33 -7.74 9.84
C VAL A 30 7.27 -9.09 10.53
N THR A 31 7.84 -10.11 9.90
CA THR A 31 7.96 -11.46 10.46
C THR A 31 9.36 -11.99 10.22
N LEU A 32 9.76 -12.96 11.05
CA LEU A 32 10.97 -13.74 10.84
C LEU A 32 10.59 -15.06 10.15
N MET A 33 11.47 -15.51 9.25
CA MET A 33 11.36 -16.78 8.54
C MET A 33 12.77 -17.36 8.45
N THR A 34 12.86 -18.69 8.41
CA THR A 34 14.09 -19.37 8.02
C THR A 34 14.33 -19.17 6.51
N ASP A 35 15.59 -19.33 6.07
CA ASP A 35 15.94 -19.24 4.66
C ASP A 35 15.13 -20.25 3.81
N ALA A 36 14.98 -21.48 4.32
CA ALA A 36 14.21 -22.52 3.64
C ALA A 36 12.71 -22.18 3.50
N GLU A 37 12.12 -21.49 4.47
CA GLU A 37 10.73 -21.02 4.37
C GLU A 37 10.62 -19.86 3.38
N PHE A 38 11.58 -18.94 3.38
CA PHE A 38 11.59 -17.81 2.46
C PHE A 38 11.78 -18.25 1.01
N GLU A 39 12.68 -19.20 0.74
CA GLU A 39 12.85 -19.77 -0.60
C GLU A 39 11.59 -20.46 -1.11
N LYS A 40 10.89 -21.21 -0.25
CA LYS A 40 9.59 -21.82 -0.61
C LYS A 40 8.55 -20.74 -0.94
N LEU A 41 8.49 -19.68 -0.14
CA LEU A 41 7.57 -18.58 -0.38
C LEU A 41 7.85 -17.87 -1.72
N MET A 42 9.12 -17.65 -2.06
CA MET A 42 9.54 -17.08 -3.33
C MET A 42 9.10 -17.96 -4.51
N LYS A 43 9.32 -19.27 -4.44
CA LYS A 43 8.89 -20.20 -5.51
C LYS A 43 7.39 -20.17 -5.72
N VAL A 44 6.59 -20.21 -4.64
CA VAL A 44 5.13 -20.12 -4.75
C VAL A 44 4.68 -18.77 -5.32
N ALA A 45 5.38 -17.68 -4.97
CA ALA A 45 5.09 -16.36 -5.52
C ALA A 45 5.33 -16.31 -7.04
N ASP A 46 6.43 -16.91 -7.50
CA ASP A 46 6.75 -17.03 -8.93
C ASP A 46 5.73 -17.92 -9.66
N GLU A 47 5.38 -19.08 -9.10
CA GLU A 47 4.36 -20.00 -9.66
C GLU A 47 2.97 -19.34 -9.77
N GLU A 48 2.61 -18.47 -8.84
CA GLU A 48 1.35 -17.73 -8.86
C GLU A 48 1.41 -16.38 -9.60
N GLU A 49 2.54 -16.06 -10.25
CA GLU A 49 2.81 -14.79 -10.93
C GLU A 49 2.53 -13.55 -10.04
N LYS A 50 2.90 -13.63 -8.76
CA LYS A 50 2.68 -12.58 -7.76
C LYS A 50 3.99 -12.11 -7.15
N SER A 51 4.01 -10.85 -6.71
CA SER A 51 5.04 -10.45 -5.76
C SER A 51 4.85 -11.19 -4.42
N VAL A 52 5.93 -11.42 -3.68
CA VAL A 52 5.89 -12.02 -2.33
C VAL A 52 4.90 -11.29 -1.42
N SER A 53 4.93 -9.96 -1.44
CA SER A 53 4.01 -9.15 -0.64
C SER A 53 2.55 -9.29 -1.09
N GLY A 54 2.31 -9.47 -2.39
CA GLY A 54 1.00 -9.77 -2.96
C GLY A 54 0.48 -11.13 -2.53
N LEU A 55 1.32 -12.16 -2.58
CA LEU A 55 1.00 -13.51 -2.12
C LEU A 55 0.66 -13.54 -0.62
N VAL A 56 1.52 -12.96 0.22
CA VAL A 56 1.29 -12.87 1.68
C VAL A 56 -0.01 -12.12 1.96
N HIS A 57 -0.24 -10.98 1.31
CA HIS A 57 -1.50 -10.25 1.46
C HIS A 57 -2.70 -11.11 1.07
N HIS A 58 -2.62 -11.88 -0.01
CA HIS A 58 -3.69 -12.77 -0.47
C HIS A 58 -4.01 -13.85 0.58
N ILE A 59 -2.99 -14.51 1.12
CA ILE A 59 -3.13 -15.54 2.16
C ILE A 59 -3.82 -14.95 3.39
N VAL A 60 -3.31 -13.83 3.91
CA VAL A 60 -3.87 -13.15 5.09
C VAL A 60 -5.31 -12.72 4.83
N SER A 61 -5.59 -12.09 3.69
CA SER A 61 -6.94 -11.63 3.35
C SER A 61 -7.94 -12.78 3.27
N ARG A 62 -7.53 -13.91 2.66
CA ARG A 62 -8.37 -15.10 2.56
C ARG A 62 -8.65 -15.72 3.92
N TYR A 63 -7.66 -15.74 4.82
CA TYR A 63 -7.83 -16.23 6.18
C TYR A 63 -8.80 -15.34 6.99
N LEU A 64 -8.62 -14.02 6.94
CA LEU A 64 -9.45 -13.07 7.68
C LEU A 64 -10.92 -13.11 7.22
N LYS A 65 -11.18 -13.21 5.91
CA LYS A 65 -12.55 -13.33 5.36
C LYS A 65 -13.29 -14.60 5.79
N ARG A 66 -12.57 -15.67 6.18
CA ARG A 66 -13.19 -16.91 6.68
C ARG A 66 -13.55 -16.85 8.15
N ARG A 67 -13.02 -15.85 8.88
CA ARG A 67 -13.18 -15.69 10.32
C ARG A 67 -14.14 -14.57 10.69
N SER A 68 -14.46 -13.67 9.76
CA SER A 68 -15.55 -12.69 9.82
C SER A 68 -16.89 -13.35 9.51
#